data_AF-J4XI18-F1
#
_entry.id   AF-J4XI18-F1
#
_cell.length_a   1.000
_cell.length_b   1.000
_cell.length_c   1.000
_cell.angle_alpha   90.00
_cell.angle_beta   90.00
_cell.angle_gamma   90.00
#
_symmetry.space_group_name_H-M   'P 1'
#
loop_
_entity.id
_entity.type
_entity.pdbx_description
1 polymer ?
#
loop_
_entity_poly.entity_id
_entity_poly.type
_entity_poly.pdbx_seq_one_letter_code
_entity_poly.pdbx_strand_id
1 'polypeptide(L)'
;MIHALHLNDGRRGSKRDSLGRTVVLLVFLALLASMAASGCAHGGATSMDSGALGTMTWDEIEAAAHDIASASDEEDALARAASYGFVNEDGSIAEGTKSIALDSGETIAVRVADVYHDDKSDGSGKAGITFLATTAVGPHGMNAGPSNAGGWEKSEARAWLANEVLPSFPDDLEKAITPVEKTTNNLGNADAANPSASLSATDDALWIPSAAEIWGQDIVWFTDDQAWCNDVLAEEGSQYRLFAQAGINAGGIVVDTDDAQAFSHETGRDASAPTELLARTFPDGEKQCDWWTRSSRASDDVYYVGVYKDGSANPYGFLGNYDAGIVIGFCI
;
A
#
# COMPACT_ATOMS: atom_id res chain seq x y z
N MET A 1 49.57 12.96 45.03
CA MET A 1 50.70 13.88 44.78
C MET A 1 51.21 13.58 43.38
N ILE A 2 50.64 14.13 42.32
CA ILE A 2 50.77 15.51 41.79
C ILE A 2 52.23 15.95 41.64
N HIS A 3 52.74 15.89 40.41
CA HIS A 3 53.50 16.94 39.71
C HIS A 3 53.53 16.54 38.21
N ALA A 4 52.71 17.16 37.36
CA ALA A 4 52.87 18.48 36.74
C ALA A 4 53.94 18.49 35.62
N LEU A 5 53.42 18.39 34.39
CA LEU A 5 53.80 19.02 33.12
C LEU A 5 54.98 20.01 33.12
N HIS A 6 55.88 19.89 32.13
CA HIS A 6 56.17 21.04 31.26
C HIS A 6 56.75 20.67 29.87
N LEU A 7 56.41 21.56 28.95
CA LEU A 7 56.46 21.58 27.49
C LEU A 7 57.84 21.51 26.78
N ASN A 8 57.82 20.83 25.61
CA ASN A 8 58.10 21.32 24.23
C ASN A 8 59.41 22.10 23.93
N ASP A 9 60.21 21.61 22.96
CA ASP A 9 60.29 22.15 21.58
C ASP A 9 61.39 21.41 20.78
N GLY A 10 61.18 21.08 19.49
CA GLY A 10 62.20 20.30 18.75
C GLY A 10 61.86 19.85 17.32
N ARG A 11 61.64 20.81 16.43
CA ARG A 11 61.58 20.75 14.95
C ARG A 11 62.22 19.56 14.17
N ARG A 12 61.45 19.18 13.13
CA ARG A 12 61.79 18.85 11.71
C ARG A 12 62.17 17.41 11.31
N GLY A 13 61.36 16.83 10.41
CA GLY A 13 61.86 15.95 9.34
C GLY A 13 60.91 14.92 8.73
N SER A 14 60.12 15.32 7.73
CA SER A 14 59.79 14.59 6.47
C SER A 14 59.37 13.10 6.49
N LYS A 15 58.10 12.84 6.10
CA LYS A 15 57.62 11.93 5.01
C LYS A 15 56.09 11.75 5.17
N ARG A 16 55.29 12.29 4.24
CA ARG A 16 54.49 11.53 3.24
C ARG A 16 53.68 10.37 3.85
N ASP A 17 52.36 10.56 3.91
CA ASP A 17 51.25 9.65 3.55
C ASP A 17 49.96 10.30 4.10
N SER A 18 49.17 11.08 3.35
CA SER A 18 48.21 10.65 2.31
C SER A 18 47.34 9.48 2.75
N LEU A 19 46.19 9.75 3.36
CA LEU A 19 44.90 9.25 2.88
C LEU A 19 43.78 10.09 3.49
N GLY A 20 43.14 10.88 2.64
CA GLY A 20 42.01 11.73 3.00
C GLY A 20 40.76 10.88 3.27
N ARG A 21 40.06 11.22 4.35
CA ARG A 21 38.64 10.90 4.50
C ARG A 21 37.86 12.03 3.83
N THR A 22 37.52 11.82 2.57
CA THR A 22 36.56 12.67 1.87
C THR A 22 35.17 12.27 2.33
N VAL A 23 34.56 13.08 3.19
CA VAL A 23 33.12 13.06 3.43
C VAL A 23 32.49 13.72 2.20
N VAL A 24 31.77 12.94 1.39
CA VAL A 24 30.99 13.45 0.27
C VAL A 24 29.62 13.86 0.82
N LEU A 25 29.43 15.16 1.07
CA LEU A 25 28.10 15.73 1.20
C LEU A 25 27.54 15.90 -0.23
N LEU A 26 26.57 15.09 -0.61
CA LEU A 26 25.76 15.31 -1.81
C LEU A 26 24.67 16.34 -1.45
N VAL A 27 24.82 17.56 -1.97
CA VAL A 27 23.77 18.59 -1.93
C VAL A 27 23.13 18.59 -3.31
N PHE A 28 21.93 18.02 -3.44
CA PHE A 28 21.12 18.15 -4.65
C PHE A 28 20.42 19.52 -4.64
N LEU A 29 20.87 20.42 -5.52
CA LEU A 29 20.24 21.72 -5.73
C LEU A 29 19.40 21.64 -7.01
N ALA A 30 18.09 21.39 -6.88
CA ALA A 30 17.16 21.43 -8.00
C ALA A 30 16.82 22.89 -8.35
N LEU A 31 17.21 23.33 -9.55
CA LEU A 31 16.83 24.63 -10.12
C LEU A 31 15.62 24.44 -11.04
N LEU A 32 14.42 24.71 -10.52
CA LEU A 32 13.20 24.80 -11.32
C LEU A 32 13.09 26.20 -11.95
N ALA A 33 13.21 26.25 -13.28
CA ALA A 33 12.90 27.44 -14.07
C ALA A 33 11.47 27.32 -14.64
N SER A 34 10.52 28.04 -14.04
CA SER A 34 9.14 28.13 -14.54
C SER A 34 9.04 29.20 -15.63
N MET A 35 8.76 28.81 -16.88
CA MET A 35 8.20 29.73 -17.87
C MET A 35 6.68 29.58 -17.91
N ALA A 36 5.98 30.66 -17.53
CA ALA A 36 4.55 30.79 -17.68
C ALA A 36 4.20 31.08 -19.16
N ALA A 37 3.32 30.27 -19.74
CA ALA A 37 2.57 30.64 -20.93
C ALA A 37 1.09 30.33 -20.68
N SER A 38 0.32 31.41 -20.48
CA SER A 38 -1.13 31.38 -20.37
C SER A 38 -1.79 30.86 -21.65
N GLY A 39 -2.76 29.95 -21.50
CA GLY A 39 -3.69 29.55 -22.54
C GLY A 39 -5.00 29.08 -21.91
N CYS A 40 -6.09 29.80 -22.18
CA CYS A 40 -7.39 29.59 -21.55
C CYS A 40 -8.19 28.43 -22.17
N ALA A 41 -8.87 27.70 -21.28
CA ALA A 41 -10.28 27.27 -21.36
C ALA A 41 -10.63 25.82 -21.78
N HIS A 42 -11.57 25.29 -20.98
CA HIS A 42 -12.55 24.20 -21.17
C HIS A 42 -12.25 22.78 -20.64
N GLY A 43 -12.75 22.52 -19.42
CA GLY A 43 -13.73 21.46 -19.16
C GLY A 43 -13.24 20.02 -19.00
N GLY A 44 -13.38 19.49 -17.77
CA GLY A 44 -13.66 18.06 -17.57
C GLY A 44 -12.46 17.13 -17.45
N ALA A 45 -11.61 17.35 -16.44
CA ALA A 45 -10.96 16.32 -15.64
C ALA A 45 -10.34 17.08 -14.47
N THR A 46 -10.66 16.69 -13.24
CA THR A 46 -9.89 17.14 -12.08
C THR A 46 -8.44 16.72 -12.34
N SER A 47 -7.62 17.67 -12.76
CA SER A 47 -6.16 17.57 -12.73
C SER A 47 -5.81 17.27 -11.26
N MET A 48 -5.76 15.99 -10.90
CA MET A 48 -5.16 15.58 -9.64
C MET A 48 -3.74 16.13 -9.69
N ASP A 49 -3.42 17.03 -8.77
CA ASP A 49 -2.07 17.57 -8.67
C ASP A 49 -1.13 16.37 -8.51
N SER A 50 -0.29 16.14 -9.52
CA SER A 50 0.56 14.96 -9.57
C SER A 50 1.65 15.02 -8.48
N GLY A 51 1.83 16.19 -7.85
CA GLY A 51 2.82 16.42 -6.81
C GLY A 51 4.25 16.20 -7.32
N ALA A 52 5.20 16.05 -6.39
CA ALA A 52 6.58 15.68 -6.70
C ALA A 52 6.66 14.27 -7.31
N LEU A 53 5.82 13.34 -6.81
CA LEU A 53 5.79 11.95 -7.25
C LEU A 53 5.55 11.80 -8.77
N GLY A 54 4.63 12.58 -9.34
CA GLY A 54 4.27 12.46 -10.75
C GLY A 54 5.34 12.91 -11.74
N THR A 55 6.34 13.68 -11.30
CA THR A 55 7.43 14.16 -12.16
C THR A 55 8.70 13.31 -12.07
N MET A 56 8.83 12.48 -11.04
CA MET A 56 9.97 11.56 -10.86
C MET A 56 9.91 10.42 -11.89
N THR A 57 11.06 9.95 -12.34
CA THR A 57 11.21 8.70 -13.09
C THR A 57 11.14 7.48 -12.15
N TRP A 58 10.92 6.27 -12.68
CA TRP A 58 10.95 5.07 -11.85
C TRP A 58 12.36 4.81 -11.28
N ASP A 59 13.42 5.06 -12.04
CA ASP A 59 14.81 4.99 -11.55
C ASP A 59 15.06 5.93 -10.35
N GLU A 60 14.51 7.15 -10.36
CA GLU A 60 14.62 8.09 -9.23
C GLU A 60 13.83 7.60 -8.01
N ILE A 61 12.67 6.99 -8.23
CA ILE A 61 11.84 6.40 -7.15
C ILE A 61 12.53 5.17 -6.56
N GLU A 62 13.12 4.30 -7.38
CA GLU A 62 13.90 3.13 -6.95
C GLU A 62 15.10 3.55 -6.11
N ALA A 63 15.86 4.55 -6.57
CA ALA A 63 16.99 5.08 -5.80
C ALA A 63 16.55 5.63 -4.44
N ALA A 64 15.43 6.36 -4.39
CA ALA A 64 14.88 6.90 -3.15
C ALA A 64 14.35 5.79 -2.22
N ALA A 65 13.67 4.79 -2.77
CA ALA A 65 13.19 3.63 -2.04
C ALA A 65 14.33 2.84 -1.40
N HIS A 66 15.44 2.62 -2.11
CA HIS A 66 16.64 1.99 -1.54
C HIS A 66 17.27 2.81 -0.41
N ASP A 67 17.29 4.14 -0.53
CA ASP A 67 17.77 5.02 0.54
C ASP A 67 16.88 4.92 1.79
N ILE A 68 15.55 4.95 1.61
CA ILE A 68 14.57 4.80 2.70
C ILE A 68 14.68 3.42 3.35
N ALA A 69 14.78 2.35 2.55
CA ALA A 69 14.93 0.98 3.05
C ALA A 69 16.25 0.76 3.83
N SER A 70 17.26 1.62 3.61
CA SER A 70 18.54 1.57 4.33
C SER A 70 18.51 2.28 5.69
N ALA A 71 17.38 2.86 6.08
CA ALA A 71 17.22 3.55 7.35
C ALA A 71 17.45 2.63 8.55
N SER A 72 17.93 3.19 9.67
CA SER A 72 18.14 2.41 10.90
C SER A 72 16.85 2.06 11.64
N ASP A 73 15.82 2.88 11.46
CA ASP A 73 14.55 2.84 12.15
C ASP A 73 13.51 3.67 11.37
N GLU A 74 12.27 3.67 11.85
CA GLU A 74 11.15 4.36 11.22
C GLU A 74 11.33 5.89 11.21
N GLU A 75 11.96 6.49 12.23
CA GLU A 75 12.17 7.94 12.28
C GLU A 75 13.16 8.40 11.19
N ASP A 76 14.26 7.67 11.01
CA ASP A 76 15.21 7.88 9.92
C ASP A 76 14.55 7.65 8.55
N ALA A 77 13.73 6.60 8.41
CA ALA A 77 13.02 6.31 7.17
C ALA A 77 12.06 7.45 6.77
N LEU A 78 11.29 7.98 7.72
CA LEU A 78 10.39 9.12 7.51
C LEU A 78 11.17 10.39 7.13
N ALA A 79 12.30 10.66 7.80
CA ALA A 79 13.14 11.81 7.48
C ALA A 79 13.70 11.74 6.06
N ARG A 80 14.14 10.56 5.61
CA ARG A 80 14.60 10.32 4.24
C ARG A 80 13.46 10.46 3.24
N ALA A 81 12.32 9.81 3.50
CA ALA A 81 11.14 9.90 2.64
C ALA A 81 10.63 11.34 2.47
N ALA A 82 10.71 12.16 3.52
CA ALA A 82 10.39 13.58 3.46
C ALA A 82 11.35 14.37 2.56
N SER A 83 12.65 14.01 2.54
CA SER A 83 13.63 14.66 1.65
C SER A 83 13.36 14.44 0.16
N TYR A 84 12.65 13.36 -0.19
CA TYR A 84 12.19 13.06 -1.54
C TYR A 84 10.76 13.55 -1.83
N GLY A 85 10.05 14.05 -0.81
CA GLY A 85 8.67 14.55 -0.94
C GLY A 85 7.59 13.46 -0.96
N PHE A 86 7.87 12.25 -0.49
CA PHE A 86 6.85 11.20 -0.31
C PHE A 86 6.07 11.37 1.01
N VAL A 87 6.67 12.06 1.97
CA VAL A 87 6.12 12.31 3.30
C VAL A 87 6.26 13.81 3.61
N ASN A 88 5.27 14.39 4.28
CA ASN A 88 5.29 15.77 4.75
C ASN A 88 6.17 15.91 6.00
N GLU A 89 6.48 17.15 6.40
CA GLU A 89 7.30 17.41 7.59
C GLU A 89 6.69 16.86 8.90
N ASP A 90 5.38 16.65 8.95
CA ASP A 90 4.67 16.08 10.09
C ASP A 90 4.60 14.54 10.09
N GLY A 91 5.23 13.89 9.10
CA GLY A 91 5.24 12.44 8.96
C GLY A 91 4.02 11.86 8.23
N SER A 92 3.07 12.68 7.76
CA SER A 92 1.95 12.21 6.92
C SER A 92 2.38 11.96 5.47
N ILE A 93 1.76 10.99 4.80
CA ILE A 93 1.97 10.72 3.38
C ILE A 93 1.59 11.96 2.56
N ALA A 94 2.52 12.41 1.72
CA ALA A 94 2.33 13.54 0.83
C ALA A 94 1.27 13.24 -0.25
N GLU A 95 0.60 14.28 -0.73
CA GLU A 95 -0.29 14.15 -1.88
C GLU A 95 0.50 13.99 -3.18
N GLY A 96 -0.11 13.34 -4.15
CA GLY A 96 0.50 13.12 -5.46
C GLY A 96 0.13 11.75 -6.02
N THR A 97 0.19 11.66 -7.34
CA THR A 97 -0.03 10.39 -8.05
C THR A 97 0.98 10.25 -9.17
N LYS A 98 1.27 9.01 -9.53
CA LYS A 98 2.09 8.66 -10.69
C LYS A 98 1.28 7.77 -11.63
N SER A 99 1.35 8.07 -12.92
CA SER A 99 0.75 7.24 -13.95
C SER A 99 1.65 6.06 -14.30
N ILE A 100 1.03 4.91 -14.53
CA ILE A 100 1.63 3.71 -15.12
C ILE A 100 0.87 3.43 -16.41
N ALA A 101 1.58 3.45 -17.54
CA ALA A 101 1.03 3.02 -18.82
C ALA A 101 1.24 1.51 -18.95
N LEU A 102 0.14 0.76 -19.06
CA LEU A 102 0.16 -0.68 -19.27
C LEU A 102 0.37 -0.98 -20.77
N ASP A 103 0.88 -2.17 -21.08
CA ASP A 103 1.07 -2.62 -22.47
C ASP A 103 -0.25 -2.71 -23.28
N SER A 104 -1.37 -2.88 -22.58
CA SER A 104 -2.74 -2.85 -23.12
C SER A 104 -3.12 -1.49 -23.72
N GLY A 105 -2.37 -0.44 -23.38
CA GLY A 105 -2.67 0.96 -23.70
C GLY A 105 -3.51 1.68 -22.66
N GLU A 106 -3.97 0.97 -21.62
CA GLU A 106 -4.61 1.59 -20.45
C GLU A 106 -3.58 2.30 -19.57
N THR A 107 -4.04 3.29 -18.81
CA THR A 107 -3.21 4.00 -17.85
C THR A 107 -3.88 3.95 -16.48
N ILE A 108 -3.17 3.43 -15.49
CA ILE A 108 -3.57 3.51 -14.08
C ILE A 108 -2.79 4.60 -13.37
N ALA A 109 -3.37 5.14 -12.30
CA ALA A 109 -2.66 6.02 -11.38
C ALA A 109 -2.40 5.29 -10.05
N VAL A 110 -1.26 5.59 -9.43
CA VAL A 110 -0.83 5.05 -8.14
C VAL A 110 -0.40 6.18 -7.22
N ARG A 111 -0.45 5.93 -5.91
CA ARG A 111 0.05 6.84 -4.87
C ARG A 111 0.81 6.07 -3.81
N VAL A 112 1.64 6.77 -3.06
CA VAL A 112 2.24 6.23 -1.84
C VAL A 112 1.13 5.92 -0.83
N ALA A 113 1.17 4.73 -0.25
CA ALA A 113 0.31 4.28 0.83
C ALA A 113 1.04 4.27 2.17
N ASP A 114 2.33 3.90 2.16
CA ASP A 114 3.22 3.98 3.31
C ASP A 114 4.69 3.96 2.88
N VAL A 115 5.59 4.16 3.84
CA VAL A 115 7.03 3.98 3.67
C VAL A 115 7.56 3.10 4.79
N TYR A 116 8.57 2.26 4.49
CA TYR A 116 9.21 1.42 5.50
C TYR A 116 8.21 0.57 6.30
N HIS A 117 7.22 -0.01 5.60
CA HIS A 117 6.09 -0.73 6.20
C HIS A 117 6.20 -2.24 5.96
N ASP A 118 6.07 -2.65 4.70
CA ASP A 118 6.00 -4.05 4.30
C ASP A 118 7.37 -4.73 4.35
N ASP A 119 7.41 -5.95 4.89
CA ASP A 119 8.61 -6.77 4.96
C ASP A 119 8.88 -7.46 3.62
N LYS A 120 10.12 -7.39 3.14
CA LYS A 120 10.54 -8.04 1.90
C LYS A 120 10.53 -9.55 2.07
N SER A 121 10.05 -10.26 1.05
CA SER A 121 9.99 -11.72 1.03
C SER A 121 11.35 -12.40 1.16
N ASP A 122 12.44 -11.72 0.81
CA ASP A 122 13.80 -12.28 0.94
C ASP A 122 14.37 -12.18 2.37
N GLY A 123 13.61 -11.60 3.31
CA GLY A 123 14.01 -11.41 4.69
C GLY A 123 15.10 -10.34 4.90
N SER A 124 15.39 -9.51 3.89
CA SER A 124 16.44 -8.48 3.97
C SER A 124 16.02 -7.20 4.71
N GLY A 125 14.78 -7.14 5.21
CA GLY A 125 14.22 -6.01 5.94
C GLY A 125 12.96 -5.46 5.27
N LYS A 126 12.68 -4.17 5.46
CA LYS A 126 11.49 -3.51 4.92
C LYS A 126 11.71 -2.94 3.53
N ALA A 127 10.69 -2.97 2.69
CA ALA A 127 10.66 -2.21 1.45
C ALA A 127 10.69 -0.70 1.74
N GLY A 128 11.19 0.10 0.79
CA GLY A 128 11.30 1.54 0.98
C GLY A 128 9.95 2.22 0.91
N ILE A 129 9.18 1.92 -0.13
CA ILE A 129 7.93 2.59 -0.44
C ILE A 129 6.87 1.56 -0.81
N THR A 130 5.69 1.72 -0.23
CA THR A 130 4.49 0.95 -0.58
C THR A 130 3.56 1.82 -1.41
N PHE A 131 3.16 1.34 -2.59
CA PHE A 131 2.22 2.00 -3.48
C PHE A 131 0.86 1.29 -3.48
N LEU A 132 -0.21 2.05 -3.65
CA LEU A 132 -1.54 1.55 -3.98
C LEU A 132 -2.12 2.30 -5.18
N ALA A 133 -2.83 1.57 -6.05
CA ALA A 133 -3.53 2.15 -7.18
C ALA A 133 -4.72 3.03 -6.73
N THR A 134 -4.83 4.21 -7.33
CA THR A 134 -6.00 5.10 -7.22
C THR A 134 -7.01 4.87 -8.34
N THR A 135 -6.61 4.12 -9.36
CA THR A 135 -7.44 3.62 -10.46
C THR A 135 -7.44 2.10 -10.43
N ALA A 136 -8.62 1.48 -10.43
CA ALA A 136 -8.73 0.03 -10.42
C ALA A 136 -8.42 -0.56 -11.80
N VAL A 137 -7.86 -1.77 -11.85
CA VAL A 137 -7.80 -2.61 -13.07
C VAL A 137 -8.96 -3.59 -13.08
N GLY A 138 -9.43 -4.01 -14.26
CA GLY A 138 -10.53 -4.97 -14.42
C GLY A 138 -11.74 -4.37 -15.13
N PRO A 139 -12.97 -4.87 -14.87
CA PRO A 139 -13.36 -5.77 -13.77
C PRO A 139 -12.80 -7.19 -13.88
N HIS A 140 -12.61 -7.84 -12.74
CA HIS A 140 -12.16 -9.23 -12.64
C HIS A 140 -12.74 -9.90 -11.38
N GLY A 141 -13.18 -11.15 -11.48
CA GLY A 141 -13.57 -11.95 -10.31
C GLY A 141 -12.37 -12.32 -9.45
N MET A 142 -12.53 -12.56 -8.15
CA MET A 142 -11.44 -13.16 -7.37
C MET A 142 -11.11 -14.57 -7.90
N ASN A 143 -12.16 -15.31 -8.28
CA ASN A 143 -12.16 -16.67 -8.82
C ASN A 143 -13.28 -16.82 -9.86
N ALA A 144 -13.17 -17.77 -10.80
CA ALA A 144 -14.26 -18.09 -11.73
C ALA A 144 -15.54 -18.61 -11.04
N GLY A 145 -15.38 -19.28 -9.89
CA GLY A 145 -16.47 -19.79 -9.07
C GLY A 145 -16.80 -18.88 -7.86
N PRO A 146 -18.02 -18.97 -7.29
CA PRO A 146 -18.41 -18.21 -6.10
C PRO A 146 -17.79 -18.83 -4.85
N SER A 147 -16.46 -18.86 -4.76
CA SER A 147 -15.75 -19.47 -3.64
C SER A 147 -14.54 -18.64 -3.22
N ASN A 148 -14.23 -18.69 -1.92
CA ASN A 148 -12.99 -18.21 -1.33
C ASN A 148 -12.03 -19.35 -0.92
N ALA A 149 -12.35 -20.60 -1.25
CA ALA A 149 -11.59 -21.76 -0.77
C ALA A 149 -10.12 -21.68 -1.19
N GLY A 150 -9.21 -21.72 -0.21
CA GLY A 150 -7.78 -21.48 -0.46
C GLY A 150 -7.34 -20.02 -0.42
N GLY A 151 -8.27 -19.11 -0.11
CA GLY A 151 -8.06 -17.68 0.09
C GLY A 151 -7.37 -16.98 -1.08
N TRP A 152 -6.52 -16.00 -0.75
CA TRP A 152 -5.73 -15.24 -1.71
C TRP A 152 -4.69 -16.10 -2.41
N GLU A 153 -3.99 -16.95 -1.66
CA GLU A 153 -2.89 -17.78 -2.16
C GLU A 153 -3.26 -18.58 -3.41
N LYS A 154 -4.46 -19.16 -3.41
CA LYS A 154 -4.98 -20.00 -4.51
C LYS A 154 -5.92 -19.27 -5.45
N SER A 155 -6.12 -17.96 -5.26
CA SER A 155 -7.06 -17.20 -6.08
C SER A 155 -6.58 -17.07 -7.52
N GLU A 156 -7.53 -17.08 -8.46
CA GLU A 156 -7.24 -16.82 -9.86
C GLU A 156 -6.80 -15.37 -10.09
N ALA A 157 -7.32 -14.41 -9.31
CA ALA A 157 -6.89 -13.01 -9.35
C ALA A 157 -5.41 -12.84 -8.97
N ARG A 158 -4.91 -13.54 -7.94
CA ARG A 158 -3.47 -13.53 -7.60
C ARG A 158 -2.62 -14.06 -8.75
N ALA A 159 -3.03 -15.16 -9.36
CA ALA A 159 -2.33 -15.73 -10.51
C ALA A 159 -2.36 -14.78 -11.72
N TRP A 160 -3.49 -14.11 -11.97
CA TRP A 160 -3.63 -13.11 -13.02
C TRP A 160 -2.73 -11.89 -12.79
N LEU A 161 -2.67 -11.38 -11.56
CA LEU A 161 -1.76 -10.29 -11.20
C LEU A 161 -0.31 -10.64 -11.52
N ALA A 162 0.14 -11.83 -11.12
CA ALA A 162 1.53 -12.25 -11.31
C ALA A 162 1.90 -12.55 -12.77
N ASN A 163 0.99 -13.16 -13.53
CA ASN A 163 1.31 -13.70 -14.86
C ASN A 163 0.89 -12.79 -16.02
N GLU A 164 -0.04 -11.87 -15.80
CA GLU A 164 -0.57 -10.99 -16.86
C GLU A 164 -0.41 -9.52 -16.52
N VAL A 165 -0.73 -9.09 -15.29
CA VAL A 165 -0.68 -7.66 -14.94
C VAL A 165 0.75 -7.18 -14.67
N LEU A 166 1.55 -7.90 -13.89
CA LEU A 166 2.94 -7.50 -13.63
C LEU A 166 3.77 -7.39 -14.93
N PRO A 167 3.72 -8.36 -15.87
CA PRO A 167 4.43 -8.22 -17.15
C PRO A 167 3.90 -7.10 -18.07
N SER A 168 2.72 -6.54 -17.77
CA SER A 168 2.16 -5.40 -18.52
C SER A 168 2.72 -4.05 -18.07
N PHE A 169 3.42 -4.00 -16.93
CA PHE A 169 4.00 -2.76 -16.41
C PHE A 169 5.21 -2.33 -17.26
N PRO A 170 5.59 -1.04 -17.23
CA PRO A 170 6.83 -0.57 -17.82
C PRO A 170 8.05 -1.35 -17.32
N ASP A 171 8.94 -1.66 -18.25
CA ASP A 171 10.17 -2.44 -18.05
C ASP A 171 11.08 -1.97 -16.89
N ASP A 172 11.09 -0.67 -16.60
CA ASP A 172 11.87 -0.05 -15.52
C ASP A 172 11.16 -0.28 -14.17
N LEU A 173 9.85 -0.05 -14.11
CA LEU A 173 9.03 -0.32 -12.94
C LEU A 173 8.99 -1.81 -12.58
N GLU A 174 8.73 -2.70 -13.55
CA GLU A 174 8.63 -4.15 -13.31
C GLU A 174 9.88 -4.69 -12.61
N LYS A 175 11.07 -4.20 -13.02
CA LYS A 175 12.36 -4.61 -12.46
C LYS A 175 12.65 -4.01 -11.08
N ALA A 176 12.08 -2.85 -10.77
CA ALA A 176 12.23 -2.18 -9.49
C ALA A 176 11.32 -2.78 -8.40
N ILE A 177 10.23 -3.46 -8.79
CA ILE A 177 9.27 -4.03 -7.82
C ILE A 177 9.94 -5.09 -6.96
N THR A 178 9.80 -4.93 -5.65
CA THR A 178 10.30 -5.85 -4.63
C THR A 178 9.15 -6.69 -4.08
N PRO A 179 9.21 -8.04 -4.16
CA PRO A 179 8.24 -8.92 -3.51
C PRO A 179 8.24 -8.76 -1.99
N VAL A 180 7.04 -8.74 -1.40
CA VAL A 180 6.83 -8.60 0.05
C VAL A 180 5.94 -9.70 0.60
N GLU A 181 6.07 -9.96 1.90
CA GLU A 181 5.23 -10.93 2.62
C GLU A 181 3.85 -10.34 2.90
N LYS A 182 2.79 -11.01 2.42
CA LYS A 182 1.40 -10.63 2.69
C LYS A 182 0.69 -11.74 3.46
N THR A 183 0.30 -11.46 4.70
CA THR A 183 -0.50 -12.40 5.50
C THR A 183 -1.99 -12.22 5.20
N THR A 184 -2.72 -13.33 5.10
CA THR A 184 -4.19 -13.36 5.01
C THR A 184 -4.71 -14.76 5.32
N ASN A 185 -6.03 -14.90 5.43
CA ASN A 185 -6.70 -16.19 5.51
C ASN A 185 -6.62 -16.95 4.18
N ASN A 186 -5.63 -17.85 4.05
CA ASN A 186 -5.42 -18.70 2.88
C ASN A 186 -6.10 -20.07 2.96
N LEU A 187 -6.92 -20.31 3.98
CA LEU A 187 -7.88 -21.43 3.94
C LEU A 187 -9.20 -21.00 3.31
N GLY A 188 -9.57 -19.72 3.42
CA GLY A 188 -10.89 -19.21 3.06
C GLY A 188 -11.87 -19.42 4.21
N ASN A 189 -12.29 -20.67 4.40
CA ASN A 189 -13.11 -21.08 5.53
C ASN A 189 -12.23 -21.51 6.71
N ALA A 190 -12.16 -20.65 7.73
CA ALA A 190 -11.35 -20.86 8.93
C ALA A 190 -12.10 -21.69 9.99
N ASP A 191 -11.36 -22.22 10.97
CA ASP A 191 -11.94 -22.96 12.10
C ASP A 191 -12.15 -22.01 13.27
N ALA A 192 -13.40 -21.84 13.71
CA ALA A 192 -13.74 -21.02 14.88
C ALA A 192 -13.01 -21.45 16.17
N ALA A 193 -12.64 -22.73 16.30
CA ALA A 193 -11.89 -23.22 17.45
C ALA A 193 -10.39 -22.86 17.39
N ASN A 194 -9.88 -22.52 16.20
CA ASN A 194 -8.48 -22.13 15.99
C ASN A 194 -8.33 -21.15 14.81
N PRO A 195 -8.83 -19.90 14.93
CA PRO A 195 -8.94 -18.99 13.80
C PRO A 195 -7.59 -18.65 13.15
N SER A 196 -6.53 -18.49 13.95
CA SER A 196 -5.19 -18.14 13.45
C SER A 196 -4.54 -19.23 12.59
N ALA A 197 -5.00 -20.49 12.67
CA ALA A 197 -4.48 -21.56 11.81
C ALA A 197 -4.84 -21.39 10.33
N SER A 198 -5.76 -20.49 9.99
CA SER A 198 -6.08 -20.17 8.61
C SER A 198 -5.14 -19.13 7.99
N LEU A 199 -4.38 -18.42 8.83
CA LEU A 199 -3.47 -17.36 8.39
C LEU A 199 -2.14 -17.94 7.92
N SER A 200 -1.69 -17.45 6.77
CA SER A 200 -0.33 -17.71 6.28
C SER A 200 0.11 -16.57 5.37
N ALA A 201 1.43 -16.43 5.20
CA ALA A 201 2.03 -15.43 4.33
C ALA A 201 2.20 -15.96 2.91
N THR A 202 1.99 -15.08 1.93
CA THR A 202 2.41 -15.25 0.53
C THR A 202 3.50 -14.25 0.18
N ASP A 203 4.37 -14.63 -0.75
CA ASP A 203 5.34 -13.72 -1.36
C ASP A 203 4.74 -13.12 -2.63
N ASP A 204 4.50 -11.81 -2.62
CA ASP A 204 3.77 -11.13 -3.68
C ASP A 204 4.51 -9.88 -4.18
N ALA A 205 4.76 -9.84 -5.50
CA ALA A 205 5.23 -8.63 -6.17
C ALA A 205 4.08 -7.62 -6.38
N LEU A 206 2.90 -8.13 -6.75
CA LEU A 206 1.65 -7.39 -6.80
C LEU A 206 0.63 -8.06 -5.86
N TRP A 207 -0.12 -7.26 -5.12
CA TRP A 207 -1.21 -7.76 -4.26
C TRP A 207 -2.43 -6.83 -4.31
N ILE A 208 -3.49 -7.21 -3.60
CA ILE A 208 -4.59 -6.31 -3.22
C ILE A 208 -4.60 -6.18 -1.70
N PRO A 209 -4.91 -5.00 -1.12
CA PRO A 209 -4.80 -4.79 0.31
C PRO A 209 -5.75 -5.69 1.13
N SER A 210 -5.40 -5.99 2.38
CA SER A 210 -6.29 -6.66 3.34
C SER A 210 -7.21 -5.66 4.04
N ALA A 211 -8.19 -6.17 4.77
CA ALA A 211 -9.05 -5.35 5.61
C ALA A 211 -8.24 -4.61 6.70
N ALA A 212 -7.32 -5.29 7.39
CA ALA A 212 -6.47 -4.66 8.39
C ALA A 212 -5.59 -3.54 7.82
N GLU A 213 -5.09 -3.70 6.60
CA GLU A 213 -4.29 -2.68 5.93
C GLU A 213 -5.07 -1.40 5.59
N ILE A 214 -6.39 -1.52 5.40
CA ILE A 214 -7.26 -0.38 5.09
C ILE A 214 -7.84 0.23 6.37
N TRP A 215 -8.46 -0.58 7.23
CA TRP A 215 -9.28 -0.11 8.36
C TRP A 215 -8.61 -0.28 9.72
N GLY A 216 -7.41 -0.85 9.76
CA GLY A 216 -6.67 -1.12 10.99
C GLY A 216 -7.10 -2.41 11.67
N GLN A 217 -6.47 -2.65 12.82
CA GLN A 217 -6.53 -3.94 13.51
C GLN A 217 -7.67 -4.01 14.54
N ASP A 218 -8.29 -2.87 14.88
CA ASP A 218 -9.43 -2.78 15.80
C ASP A 218 -10.76 -3.17 15.11
N ILE A 219 -10.74 -4.21 14.26
CA ILE A 219 -11.92 -4.70 13.53
C ILE A 219 -12.86 -5.39 14.50
N VAL A 220 -14.11 -4.93 14.55
CA VAL A 220 -15.19 -5.48 15.39
C VAL A 220 -16.50 -5.53 14.63
N TRP A 221 -16.44 -5.93 13.36
CA TRP A 221 -17.57 -5.89 12.44
C TRP A 221 -18.59 -6.99 12.73
N PHE A 222 -18.13 -8.21 12.98
CA PHE A 222 -19.00 -9.37 13.23
C PHE A 222 -19.37 -9.47 14.72
N THR A 223 -20.61 -9.83 15.02
CA THR A 223 -21.09 -10.05 16.38
C THR A 223 -21.42 -11.53 16.64
N ASP A 224 -21.86 -11.82 17.86
CA ASP A 224 -22.42 -13.11 18.27
C ASP A 224 -21.54 -14.32 17.92
N ASP A 225 -22.08 -15.33 17.23
CA ASP A 225 -21.38 -16.57 16.92
C ASP A 225 -20.30 -16.41 15.82
N GLN A 226 -20.25 -15.26 15.16
CA GLN A 226 -19.22 -14.92 14.17
C GLN A 226 -18.20 -13.90 14.68
N ALA A 227 -18.28 -13.46 15.93
CA ALA A 227 -17.34 -12.46 16.48
C ALA A 227 -15.86 -12.86 16.37
N TRP A 228 -15.56 -14.16 16.32
CA TRP A 228 -14.20 -14.70 16.12
C TRP A 228 -13.62 -14.40 14.73
N CYS A 229 -14.44 -14.09 13.72
CA CYS A 229 -13.97 -13.72 12.38
C CYS A 229 -13.18 -12.40 12.41
N ASN A 230 -13.47 -11.53 13.36
CA ASN A 230 -12.77 -10.26 13.55
C ASN A 230 -11.28 -10.47 13.84
N ASP A 231 -10.94 -11.48 14.65
CA ASP A 231 -9.55 -11.80 15.00
C ASP A 231 -8.76 -12.22 13.74
N VAL A 232 -9.37 -12.99 12.84
CA VAL A 232 -8.75 -13.38 11.57
C VAL A 232 -8.44 -12.15 10.72
N LEU A 233 -9.40 -11.22 10.57
CA LEU A 233 -9.22 -10.01 9.77
C LEU A 233 -8.17 -9.07 10.37
N ALA A 234 -8.16 -8.93 11.69
CA ALA A 234 -7.23 -8.05 12.41
C ALA A 234 -5.76 -8.49 12.28
N GLU A 235 -5.50 -9.77 12.05
CA GLU A 235 -4.15 -10.34 11.96
C GLU A 235 -3.57 -10.33 10.51
N GLU A 236 -4.29 -9.83 9.50
CA GLU A 236 -3.85 -9.83 8.09
C GLU A 236 -2.90 -8.68 7.70
N GLY A 237 -2.39 -7.93 8.68
CA GLY A 237 -1.44 -6.84 8.48
C GLY A 237 -1.62 -5.68 9.45
N SER A 238 -0.98 -4.55 9.14
CA SER A 238 -1.12 -3.29 9.86
C SER A 238 -1.65 -2.21 8.93
N GLN A 239 -2.38 -1.24 9.49
CA GLN A 239 -2.97 -0.17 8.69
C GLN A 239 -1.90 0.65 7.98
N TYR A 240 -2.09 0.91 6.69
CA TYR A 240 -1.24 1.85 5.97
C TYR A 240 -1.46 3.28 6.47
N ARG A 241 -0.35 4.01 6.63
CA ARG A 241 -0.35 5.40 7.10
C ARG A 241 -1.29 6.31 6.31
N LEU A 242 -1.40 6.10 4.99
CA LEU A 242 -2.36 6.82 4.13
C LEU A 242 -3.80 6.76 4.64
N PHE A 243 -4.24 5.61 5.15
CA PHE A 243 -5.60 5.44 5.65
C PHE A 243 -5.73 5.92 7.09
N ALA A 244 -4.73 5.62 7.92
CA ALA A 244 -4.67 6.08 9.31
C ALA A 244 -4.73 7.62 9.41
N GLN A 245 -3.93 8.34 8.60
CA GLN A 245 -3.91 9.81 8.62
C GLN A 245 -5.23 10.42 8.14
N ALA A 246 -5.97 9.70 7.29
CA ALA A 246 -7.26 10.15 6.80
C ALA A 246 -8.39 9.88 7.81
N GLY A 247 -8.11 9.14 8.89
CA GLY A 247 -9.13 8.74 9.87
C GLY A 247 -10.02 7.59 9.38
N ILE A 248 -9.62 6.87 8.33
CA ILE A 248 -10.28 5.61 7.95
C ILE A 248 -10.02 4.61 9.05
N ASN A 249 -11.06 3.96 9.56
CA ASN A 249 -10.94 2.96 10.61
C ASN A 249 -12.14 2.01 10.57
N ALA A 250 -12.05 0.90 11.28
CA ALA A 250 -13.09 -0.12 11.36
C ALA A 250 -14.27 0.27 12.28
N GLY A 251 -14.17 1.37 13.02
CA GLY A 251 -15.15 1.81 14.01
C GLY A 251 -16.51 2.16 13.40
N GLY A 252 -17.57 2.01 14.18
CA GLY A 252 -18.94 2.34 13.77
C GLY A 252 -19.58 1.36 12.77
N ILE A 253 -18.83 0.40 12.24
CA ILE A 253 -19.30 -0.68 11.36
C ILE A 253 -19.76 -1.85 12.23
N VAL A 254 -21.02 -2.28 12.07
CA VAL A 254 -21.58 -3.46 12.75
C VAL A 254 -22.38 -4.30 11.75
N VAL A 255 -22.13 -5.60 11.78
CA VAL A 255 -22.74 -6.65 10.98
C VAL A 255 -23.48 -7.58 11.92
N ASP A 256 -24.81 -7.52 11.90
CA ASP A 256 -25.68 -8.46 12.61
C ASP A 256 -25.94 -9.67 11.71
N THR A 257 -25.40 -10.82 12.09
CA THR A 257 -25.43 -12.05 11.30
C THR A 257 -26.74 -12.82 11.41
N ASP A 258 -27.64 -12.44 12.33
CA ASP A 258 -28.95 -13.07 12.51
C ASP A 258 -30.00 -12.55 11.52
N ASP A 259 -29.76 -11.40 10.88
CA ASP A 259 -30.69 -10.83 9.91
C ASP A 259 -30.32 -11.16 8.46
N ALA A 260 -30.92 -12.23 7.94
CA ALA A 260 -30.82 -12.61 6.52
C ALA A 260 -31.34 -11.52 5.54
N GLN A 261 -31.93 -10.41 6.03
CA GLN A 261 -32.29 -9.22 5.24
C GLN A 261 -31.21 -8.14 5.22
N ALA A 262 -30.10 -8.29 5.93
CA ALA A 262 -29.00 -7.31 6.01
C ALA A 262 -28.16 -7.18 4.73
N PHE A 263 -28.62 -7.70 3.59
CA PHE A 263 -28.07 -7.38 2.27
C PHE A 263 -28.33 -5.92 1.83
N SER A 264 -28.85 -5.07 2.73
CA SER A 264 -28.98 -3.64 2.45
C SER A 264 -27.62 -2.96 2.60
N HIS A 265 -27.31 -2.03 1.69
CA HIS A 265 -26.14 -1.16 1.73
C HIS A 265 -26.02 -0.30 3.02
N GLU A 266 -26.97 -0.42 3.96
CA GLU A 266 -27.02 0.38 5.19
C GLU A 266 -26.34 -0.31 6.38
N THR A 267 -26.30 -1.65 6.43
CA THR A 267 -25.61 -2.37 7.52
C THR A 267 -24.10 -2.37 7.29
N GLY A 268 -23.34 -1.99 8.30
CA GLY A 268 -21.88 -1.90 8.21
C GLY A 268 -21.33 -0.61 7.57
N ARG A 269 -22.16 0.43 7.38
CA ARG A 269 -21.67 1.75 6.98
C ARG A 269 -21.46 2.64 8.20
N ASP A 270 -20.21 3.05 8.44
CA ASP A 270 -19.97 4.26 9.22
C ASP A 270 -20.21 5.48 8.31
N ALA A 271 -21.33 6.17 8.51
CA ALA A 271 -21.68 7.36 7.74
C ALA A 271 -20.72 8.55 7.99
N SER A 272 -19.82 8.45 8.97
CA SER A 272 -18.80 9.44 9.27
C SER A 272 -17.41 9.11 8.72
N ALA A 273 -17.20 7.91 8.19
CA ALA A 273 -15.92 7.50 7.63
C ALA A 273 -15.61 8.28 6.33
N PRO A 274 -14.37 8.77 6.14
CA PRO A 274 -13.95 9.36 4.89
C PRO A 274 -13.81 8.25 3.84
N THR A 275 -14.61 8.32 2.79
CA THR A 275 -14.72 7.28 1.76
C THR A 275 -13.95 7.60 0.49
N GLU A 276 -13.47 8.83 0.35
CA GLU A 276 -12.99 9.44 -0.87
C GLU A 276 -11.64 8.85 -1.29
N LEU A 277 -10.83 8.43 -0.31
CA LEU A 277 -9.61 7.67 -0.53
C LEU A 277 -9.84 6.19 -0.86
N LEU A 278 -11.07 5.70 -0.72
CA LEU A 278 -11.46 4.32 -0.99
C LEU A 278 -12.38 4.21 -2.22
N ALA A 279 -13.07 5.26 -2.63
CA ALA A 279 -13.79 5.27 -3.89
C ALA A 279 -12.80 5.10 -5.07
N ARG A 280 -13.13 4.23 -6.03
CA ARG A 280 -12.28 3.93 -7.18
C ARG A 280 -13.07 4.01 -8.47
N THR A 281 -12.38 4.38 -9.55
CA THR A 281 -12.87 4.27 -10.92
C THR A 281 -11.98 3.33 -11.72
N PHE A 282 -12.52 2.78 -12.80
CA PHE A 282 -11.71 2.17 -13.86
C PHE A 282 -10.93 3.23 -14.66
N PRO A 283 -9.99 2.84 -15.55
CA PRO A 283 -9.17 3.79 -16.32
C PRO A 283 -9.96 4.72 -17.23
N ASP A 284 -11.20 4.36 -17.60
CA ASP A 284 -12.10 5.25 -18.35
C ASP A 284 -12.58 6.47 -17.53
N GLY A 285 -12.40 6.45 -16.20
CA GLY A 285 -12.70 7.55 -15.27
C GLY A 285 -14.18 7.88 -15.10
N GLU A 286 -15.08 7.23 -15.85
CA GLU A 286 -16.50 7.58 -15.89
C GLU A 286 -17.32 6.85 -14.82
N LYS A 287 -16.89 5.66 -14.40
CA LYS A 287 -17.67 4.78 -13.53
C LYS A 287 -16.91 4.44 -12.26
N GLN A 288 -17.52 4.78 -11.12
CA GLN A 288 -17.11 4.22 -9.84
C GLN A 288 -17.33 2.71 -9.84
N CYS A 289 -16.46 1.98 -9.15
CA CYS A 289 -16.48 0.52 -9.07
C CYS A 289 -16.35 0.06 -7.63
N ASP A 290 -17.07 -1.02 -7.31
CA ASP A 290 -16.73 -1.84 -6.15
C ASP A 290 -15.35 -2.46 -6.39
N TRP A 291 -14.59 -2.75 -5.35
CA TRP A 291 -13.27 -3.37 -5.49
C TRP A 291 -12.91 -4.30 -4.35
N TRP A 292 -11.94 -5.17 -4.61
CA TRP A 292 -11.59 -6.31 -3.78
C TRP A 292 -10.61 -5.99 -2.66
N THR A 293 -10.79 -6.59 -1.49
CA THR A 293 -9.67 -6.89 -0.58
C THR A 293 -9.28 -8.37 -0.73
N ARG A 294 -8.09 -8.75 -0.27
CA ARG A 294 -7.68 -10.17 -0.25
C ARG A 294 -8.28 -10.97 0.92
N SER A 295 -8.99 -10.29 1.81
CA SER A 295 -9.52 -10.86 3.05
C SER A 295 -10.70 -11.76 2.79
N SER A 296 -10.51 -13.06 2.98
CA SER A 296 -11.61 -14.04 2.90
C SER A 296 -12.51 -13.94 4.13
N ARG A 297 -13.84 -14.03 3.95
CA ARG A 297 -14.76 -14.13 5.08
C ARG A 297 -14.55 -15.47 5.77
N ALA A 298 -14.05 -15.41 7.01
CA ALA A 298 -13.55 -16.57 7.73
C ALA A 298 -14.63 -17.64 8.04
N SER A 299 -15.90 -17.26 8.13
CA SER A 299 -17.01 -18.14 8.51
C SER A 299 -17.59 -18.99 7.37
N ASP A 300 -17.12 -18.82 6.13
CA ASP A 300 -17.55 -19.65 4.99
C ASP A 300 -16.51 -19.75 3.87
N ASP A 301 -16.87 -20.48 2.83
CA ASP A 301 -16.05 -20.76 1.67
C ASP A 301 -16.42 -19.94 0.42
N VAL A 302 -17.09 -18.78 0.56
CA VAL A 302 -17.77 -18.07 -0.53
C VAL A 302 -17.31 -16.63 -0.72
N TYR A 303 -17.24 -15.85 0.37
CA TYR A 303 -17.12 -14.39 0.28
C TYR A 303 -15.71 -13.87 0.55
N TYR A 304 -15.36 -12.76 -0.10
CA TYR A 304 -14.22 -11.92 0.27
C TYR A 304 -14.74 -10.54 0.68
N VAL A 305 -14.21 -9.98 1.76
CA VAL A 305 -14.45 -8.58 2.14
C VAL A 305 -14.11 -7.68 0.95
N GLY A 306 -14.87 -6.61 0.80
CA GLY A 306 -14.64 -5.68 -0.30
C GLY A 306 -14.92 -4.25 0.09
N VAL A 307 -14.90 -3.39 -0.91
CA VAL A 307 -15.23 -1.98 -0.80
C VAL A 307 -16.27 -1.66 -1.85
N TYR A 308 -17.35 -1.00 -1.44
CA TYR A 308 -18.37 -0.53 -2.35
C TYR A 308 -17.87 0.65 -3.18
N LYS A 309 -18.51 0.91 -4.31
CA LYS A 309 -18.22 2.00 -5.24
C LYS A 309 -18.18 3.40 -4.62
N ASP A 310 -18.91 3.59 -3.52
CA ASP A 310 -18.92 4.84 -2.77
C ASP A 310 -17.76 4.95 -1.77
N GLY A 311 -16.91 3.92 -1.67
CA GLY A 311 -15.76 3.82 -0.76
C GLY A 311 -16.08 3.24 0.62
N SER A 312 -17.35 2.90 0.91
CA SER A 312 -17.72 2.26 2.17
C SER A 312 -17.28 0.79 2.21
N ALA A 313 -16.99 0.29 3.41
CA ALA A 313 -16.61 -1.10 3.62
C ALA A 313 -17.78 -2.05 3.28
N ASN A 314 -17.46 -3.18 2.66
CA ASN A 314 -18.36 -4.32 2.54
C ASN A 314 -17.82 -5.50 3.37
N PRO A 315 -18.12 -5.54 4.69
CA PRO A 315 -17.67 -6.60 5.58
C PRO A 315 -18.32 -7.95 5.29
N TYR A 316 -19.56 -7.98 4.76
CA TYR A 316 -20.22 -9.21 4.32
C TYR A 316 -19.51 -9.86 3.15
N GLY A 317 -18.89 -9.04 2.31
CA GLY A 317 -18.10 -9.43 1.17
C GLY A 317 -18.88 -9.64 -0.11
N PHE A 318 -18.15 -9.85 -1.20
CA PHE A 318 -18.69 -10.25 -2.49
C PHE A 318 -18.40 -11.73 -2.75
N LEU A 319 -19.27 -12.40 -3.53
CA LEU A 319 -19.05 -13.77 -3.99
C LEU A 319 -17.73 -13.84 -4.77
N GLY A 320 -16.91 -14.89 -4.61
CA GLY A 320 -15.62 -14.99 -5.32
C GLY A 320 -15.65 -14.73 -6.83
N ASN A 321 -16.78 -14.94 -7.52
CA ASN A 321 -16.97 -14.67 -8.95
C ASN A 321 -17.66 -13.34 -9.29
N TYR A 322 -17.77 -12.42 -8.33
CA TYR A 322 -18.30 -11.08 -8.55
C TYR A 322 -17.32 -10.24 -9.36
N ASP A 323 -17.79 -9.53 -10.38
CA ASP A 323 -16.92 -8.64 -11.16
C ASP A 323 -16.69 -7.32 -10.41
N ALA A 324 -15.51 -7.17 -9.82
CA ALA A 324 -15.09 -5.97 -9.10
C ALA A 324 -13.73 -5.44 -9.63
N GLY A 325 -13.40 -4.21 -9.26
CA GLY A 325 -12.10 -3.62 -9.53
C GLY A 325 -10.98 -4.21 -8.68
N ILE A 326 -9.76 -4.16 -9.20
CA ILE A 326 -8.54 -4.59 -8.52
C ILE A 326 -7.70 -3.37 -8.20
N VAL A 327 -7.55 -3.06 -6.90
CA VAL A 327 -6.65 -2.03 -6.40
C VAL A 327 -5.29 -2.67 -6.15
N ILE A 328 -4.39 -2.50 -7.11
CA ILE A 328 -3.05 -3.10 -7.08
C ILE A 328 -2.21 -2.39 -6.00
N GLY A 329 -1.56 -3.18 -5.16
CA GLY A 329 -0.43 -2.78 -4.33
C GLY A 329 0.87 -3.38 -4.83
N PHE A 330 1.96 -2.63 -4.67
CA PHE A 330 3.33 -3.08 -4.93
C PHE A 330 4.32 -2.30 -4.07
N CYS A 331 5.51 -2.86 -3.88
CA CYS A 331 6.61 -2.22 -3.15
C CYS A 331 7.81 -1.99 -4.04
N ILE A 332 8.59 -0.95 -3.70
CA ILE A 332 9.95 -0.71 -4.19
C ILE A 332 10.86 -0.53 -2.97
#